data_AF-X1FHY9-F1
#
_entry.id   AF-X1FHY9-F1
#
_cell.length_a   1.000
_cell.length_b   1.000
_cell.length_c   1.000
_cell.angle_alpha   90.00
_cell.angle_beta   90.00
_cell.angle_gamma   90.00
#
_symmetry.space_group_name_H-M   'P 1'
#
loop_
_entity.id
_entity.type
_entity.pdbx_description
1 polymer ?
#
loop_
_entity_poly.entity_id
_entity_poly.type
_entity_poly.pdbx_seq_one_letter_code
_entity_poly.pdbx_strand_id
1 'polypeptide(L)'
;LFWPMSQQYKHVIPLNINNMLCNANLYNIHLPASVDPPTMAGILNSSWVVLSKFQFGRPVGVEGNYKTQVIDANMMLVPDPGKGTPSSRQRVALAFENLTQRKALMFLAERRLRTMAYTSSGRANDLDGLSDLTELDMPDRRELDDAVLQMIGVDSSQRRQELIDELYSYLREFFEAIRQKEEKAIINKNMARRRERIRPADIAAQIRKAISENEPDLLCQYDSHFLDKSRPFDTYDLPAEGEAKPYSDMLVTQAVKFTKGAKT
;
A
#
# COMPACT_ATOMS: atom_id res chain seq x y z
N LEU A 1 9.72 -8.62 -25.52
CA LEU A 1 9.85 -8.96 -24.07
C LEU A 1 8.47 -9.06 -23.47
N PHE A 2 8.28 -9.65 -22.28
CA PHE A 2 7.00 -9.50 -21.57
C PHE A 2 7.11 -8.60 -20.35
N TRP A 3 6.16 -7.68 -20.22
CA TRP A 3 5.94 -6.91 -19.01
C TRP A 3 4.76 -7.49 -18.23
N PRO A 4 4.95 -7.99 -16.99
CA PRO A 4 3.84 -8.45 -16.19
C PRO A 4 2.99 -7.30 -15.67
N MET A 5 1.68 -7.38 -15.90
CA MET A 5 0.71 -6.38 -15.45
C MET A 5 0.68 -6.25 -13.92
N SER A 6 0.86 -7.36 -13.19
CA SER A 6 0.74 -7.43 -11.73
C SER A 6 1.92 -8.16 -11.12
N GLN A 7 2.51 -7.58 -10.09
CA GLN A 7 3.63 -8.14 -9.32
C GLN A 7 3.55 -7.70 -7.86
N GLN A 8 3.92 -8.56 -6.92
CA GLN A 8 3.93 -8.26 -5.47
C GLN A 8 5.38 -8.19 -4.97
N TYR A 9 5.93 -9.31 -4.48
CA TYR A 9 7.27 -9.41 -3.89
C TYR A 9 8.38 -9.78 -4.88
N LYS A 10 8.11 -9.73 -6.18
CA LYS A 10 9.03 -10.18 -7.22
C LYS A 10 8.98 -9.25 -8.41
N HIS A 11 10.13 -9.00 -9.03
CA HIS A 11 10.22 -8.28 -10.28
C HIS A 11 11.00 -9.11 -11.29
N VAL A 12 10.32 -9.56 -12.33
CA VAL A 12 10.89 -10.33 -13.44
C VAL A 12 10.27 -9.89 -14.75
N ILE A 13 11.11 -9.53 -15.70
CA ILE A 13 10.74 -9.18 -17.08
C ILE A 13 11.37 -10.24 -17.98
N PRO A 14 10.61 -11.28 -18.41
CA PRO A 14 11.19 -12.36 -19.19
C PRO A 14 11.39 -11.97 -20.66
N LEU A 15 12.42 -12.58 -21.27
CA LEU A 15 12.57 -12.58 -22.72
C LEU A 15 11.40 -13.33 -23.36
N ASN A 16 10.94 -12.85 -24.52
CA ASN A 16 9.95 -13.55 -25.35
C ASN A 16 10.62 -14.05 -26.64
N ILE A 17 11.61 -14.94 -26.50
CA ILE A 17 12.47 -15.39 -27.62
C ILE A 17 11.65 -16.08 -28.71
N ASN A 18 10.61 -16.81 -28.31
CA ASN A 18 9.78 -17.61 -29.22
C ASN A 18 8.55 -16.85 -29.74
N ASN A 19 8.47 -15.53 -29.55
CA ASN A 19 7.33 -14.70 -29.95
C ASN A 19 5.98 -15.29 -29.51
N MET A 20 5.93 -15.79 -28.27
CA MET A 20 4.71 -16.36 -27.70
C MET A 20 3.62 -15.28 -27.59
N LEU A 21 2.37 -15.70 -27.76
CA LEU A 21 1.22 -14.86 -27.47
C LEU A 21 1.02 -14.75 -25.96
N CYS A 22 0.57 -13.60 -25.49
CA CYS A 22 0.30 -13.34 -24.10
C CYS A 22 -1.16 -12.93 -23.88
N ASN A 23 -1.70 -13.21 -22.69
CA ASN A 23 -3.02 -12.75 -22.28
C ASN A 23 -2.94 -11.37 -21.61
N ALA A 24 -4.07 -10.84 -21.15
CA ALA A 24 -4.15 -9.50 -20.54
C ALA A 24 -3.29 -9.29 -19.28
N ASN A 25 -2.71 -10.35 -18.68
CA ASN A 25 -1.83 -10.23 -17.50
C ASN A 25 -0.36 -9.97 -17.87
N LEU A 26 -0.02 -10.04 -19.16
CA LEU A 26 1.33 -9.81 -19.69
C LEU A 26 1.22 -8.91 -20.92
N TYR A 27 2.05 -7.87 -21.01
CA TYR A 27 2.14 -7.04 -22.20
C TYR A 27 3.35 -7.42 -23.03
N ASN A 28 3.16 -7.52 -24.34
CA ASN A 28 4.28 -7.70 -25.25
C ASN A 28 4.97 -6.35 -25.48
N ILE A 29 6.23 -6.26 -25.08
CA ILE A 29 7.07 -5.09 -25.35
C ILE A 29 7.74 -5.30 -26.71
N HIS A 30 7.38 -4.44 -27.67
CA HIS A 30 7.99 -4.38 -28.99
C HIS A 30 9.19 -3.45 -28.94
N LEU A 31 10.36 -3.97 -29.30
CA LEU A 31 11.60 -3.21 -29.31
C LEU A 31 11.90 -2.70 -30.73
N PRO A 32 12.43 -1.48 -30.89
CA PRO A 32 13.02 -1.05 -32.13
C PRO A 32 14.18 -1.97 -32.54
N ALA A 33 14.41 -2.15 -33.85
CA ALA A 33 15.49 -3.01 -34.35
C ALA A 33 16.90 -2.58 -33.90
N SER A 34 17.08 -1.33 -33.49
CA SER A 34 18.34 -0.79 -32.98
C SER A 34 18.63 -1.17 -31.52
N VAL A 35 17.66 -1.76 -30.81
CA VAL A 35 17.78 -2.10 -29.39
C VAL A 35 17.91 -3.61 -29.24
N ASP A 36 19.05 -4.02 -28.69
CA ASP A 36 19.34 -5.40 -28.36
C ASP A 36 18.40 -5.93 -27.24
N PRO A 37 17.67 -7.05 -27.45
CA PRO A 37 16.69 -7.53 -26.48
C PRO A 37 17.27 -7.89 -25.10
N PRO A 38 18.40 -8.61 -24.96
CA PRO A 38 19.09 -8.81 -23.68
C PRO A 38 19.43 -7.51 -22.96
N THR A 39 19.95 -6.51 -23.67
CA THR A 39 20.24 -5.19 -23.08
C THR A 39 18.99 -4.57 -22.47
N MET A 40 17.89 -4.50 -23.23
CA MET A 40 16.63 -3.95 -22.73
C MET A 40 16.03 -4.80 -21.60
N ALA A 41 16.14 -6.12 -21.67
CA ALA A 41 15.69 -7.00 -20.59
C ALA A 41 16.48 -6.77 -19.31
N GLY A 42 17.80 -6.55 -19.39
CA GLY A 42 18.63 -6.17 -18.25
C GLY A 42 18.20 -4.83 -17.64
N ILE A 43 18.01 -3.81 -18.48
CA ILE A 43 17.49 -2.50 -18.04
C ILE A 43 16.16 -2.69 -17.30
N LEU A 44 15.22 -3.41 -17.91
CA LEU A 44 13.88 -3.59 -17.34
C LEU A 44 13.83 -4.50 -16.12
N ASN A 45 14.85 -5.34 -15.86
CA ASN A 45 14.96 -6.12 -14.62
C ASN A 45 15.74 -5.40 -13.51
N SER A 46 16.33 -4.23 -13.78
CA SER A 46 17.06 -3.45 -12.79
C SER A 46 16.16 -2.96 -11.66
N SER A 47 16.75 -2.79 -10.48
CA SER A 47 16.12 -2.21 -9.29
C SER A 47 15.71 -0.75 -9.51
N TRP A 48 16.35 -0.04 -10.44
CA TRP A 48 15.93 1.30 -10.87
C TRP A 48 14.55 1.31 -11.52
N VAL A 49 14.28 0.32 -12.37
CA VAL A 49 12.95 0.18 -13.00
C VAL A 49 11.90 -0.25 -11.98
N VAL A 50 12.28 -0.92 -10.88
CA VAL A 50 11.38 -1.18 -9.75
C VAL A 50 10.90 0.12 -9.11
N LEU A 51 11.78 1.12 -8.90
CA LEU A 51 11.35 2.44 -8.39
C LEU A 51 10.39 3.13 -9.34
N SER A 52 10.70 3.14 -10.64
CA SER A 52 9.77 3.71 -11.63
C SER A 52 8.44 2.96 -11.60
N LYS A 53 8.44 1.64 -11.42
CA LYS A 53 7.20 0.88 -11.29
C LYS A 53 6.37 1.39 -10.10
N PHE A 54 6.98 1.71 -8.97
CA PHE A 54 6.28 2.26 -7.80
C PHE A 54 5.79 3.70 -7.97
N GLN A 55 6.43 4.48 -8.84
CA GLN A 55 5.99 5.85 -9.09
C GLN A 55 4.74 5.91 -9.99
N PHE A 56 4.67 5.04 -10.99
CA PHE A 56 3.64 5.11 -12.04
C PHE A 56 2.56 4.03 -11.92
N GLY A 57 2.88 2.88 -11.35
CA GLY A 57 1.89 1.83 -11.13
C GLY A 57 0.94 2.17 -9.98
N ARG A 58 0.05 1.24 -9.68
CA ARG A 58 -1.03 1.41 -8.71
C ARG A 58 -0.97 0.30 -7.69
N PRO A 59 -0.96 0.61 -6.39
CA PRO A 59 -1.16 -0.40 -5.36
C PRO A 59 -2.59 -0.95 -5.47
N VAL A 60 -2.74 -2.26 -5.43
CA VAL A 60 -4.02 -2.96 -5.51
C VAL A 60 -4.26 -3.73 -4.23
N GLY A 61 -5.25 -3.27 -3.48
CA GLY A 61 -5.59 -3.82 -2.17
C GLY A 61 -4.52 -3.49 -1.11
N VAL A 62 -4.51 -4.31 -0.06
CA VAL A 62 -3.55 -4.18 1.06
C VAL A 62 -2.38 -5.15 0.94
N GLU A 63 -2.44 -6.05 -0.04
CA GLU A 63 -1.55 -7.20 -0.22
C GLU A 63 -0.34 -6.90 -1.11
N GLY A 64 0.27 -5.72 -0.99
CA GLY A 64 1.53 -5.41 -1.68
C GLY A 64 1.54 -5.52 -3.21
N ASN A 65 0.39 -5.87 -3.81
CA ASN A 65 0.24 -6.14 -5.22
C ASN A 65 0.28 -4.80 -5.94
N TYR A 66 1.19 -4.70 -6.89
CA TYR A 66 1.36 -3.53 -7.71
C TYR A 66 0.94 -3.84 -9.13
N LYS A 67 0.02 -3.05 -9.66
CA LYS A 67 -0.41 -3.17 -11.05
C LYS A 67 0.06 -2.00 -11.87
N THR A 68 0.57 -2.29 -13.05
CA THR A 68 0.85 -1.32 -14.10
C THR A 68 -0.03 -1.69 -15.27
N GLN A 69 -1.02 -0.84 -15.57
CA GLN A 69 -1.76 -0.93 -16.82
C GLN A 69 -0.85 -0.53 -17.98
N VAL A 70 -1.30 -0.74 -19.23
CA VAL A 70 -0.53 -0.35 -20.43
C VAL A 70 -0.15 1.14 -20.39
N ILE A 71 -1.07 2.03 -19.97
CA ILE A 71 -0.79 3.45 -19.85
C ILE A 71 0.30 3.74 -18.79
N ASP A 72 0.25 3.05 -17.66
CA ASP A 72 1.22 3.22 -16.57
C ASP A 72 2.61 2.76 -17.05
N ALA A 73 2.67 1.59 -17.72
CA ALA A 73 3.90 1.03 -18.27
C ALA A 73 4.54 1.94 -19.34
N ASN A 74 3.72 2.60 -20.17
CA ASN A 74 4.21 3.55 -21.17
C ASN A 74 4.72 4.88 -20.56
N MET A 75 4.28 5.23 -19.34
CA MET A 75 4.73 6.44 -18.64
C MET A 75 5.98 6.23 -17.80
N MET A 76 6.38 4.97 -17.55
CA MET A 76 7.51 4.65 -16.70
C MET A 76 8.81 5.29 -17.22
N LEU A 77 9.59 5.82 -16.28
CA LEU A 77 10.94 6.30 -16.53
C LEU A 77 11.88 5.10 -16.55
N VAL A 78 12.36 4.75 -17.74
CA VAL A 78 13.27 3.63 -17.96
C VAL A 78 14.60 4.18 -18.50
N PRO A 79 15.75 3.65 -18.03
CA PRO A 79 17.05 3.96 -18.61
C PRO A 79 17.06 3.81 -20.14
N ASP A 80 17.46 4.87 -20.83
CA ASP A 80 17.54 4.86 -22.29
C ASP A 80 18.85 4.19 -22.75
N PRO A 81 18.80 3.03 -23.45
CA PRO A 81 20.00 2.37 -23.95
C PRO A 81 20.78 3.23 -24.96
N GLY A 82 20.14 4.21 -25.62
CA GLY A 82 20.78 5.10 -26.59
C GLY A 82 21.82 6.05 -25.97
N LYS A 83 21.76 6.27 -24.65
CA LYS A 83 22.75 7.08 -23.93
C LYS A 83 24.02 6.30 -23.55
N GLY A 84 23.97 4.97 -23.64
CA GLY A 84 25.08 4.09 -23.32
C GLY A 84 26.05 3.89 -24.49
N THR A 85 27.33 3.74 -24.17
CA THR A 85 28.33 3.24 -25.12
C THR A 85 28.03 1.78 -25.52
N PRO A 86 28.55 1.28 -26.66
CA PRO A 86 28.42 -0.14 -27.02
C PRO A 86 28.90 -1.10 -25.92
N SER A 87 30.02 -0.80 -25.26
CA SER A 87 30.58 -1.62 -24.19
C SER A 87 29.70 -1.62 -22.93
N SER A 88 29.15 -0.47 -22.53
CA SER A 88 28.24 -0.42 -21.37
C SER A 88 26.93 -1.16 -21.63
N ARG A 89 26.39 -1.10 -22.85
CA ARG A 89 25.20 -1.89 -23.23
C ARG A 89 25.50 -3.39 -23.18
N GLN A 90 26.64 -3.81 -23.72
CA GLN A 90 27.07 -5.19 -23.66
C GLN A 90 27.24 -5.68 -22.21
N ARG A 91 27.77 -4.84 -21.32
CA ARG A 91 27.88 -5.17 -19.88
C ARG A 91 26.50 -5.43 -19.26
N VAL A 92 25.50 -4.61 -19.57
CA VAL A 92 24.12 -4.82 -19.10
C VAL A 92 23.54 -6.14 -19.62
N ALA A 93 23.73 -6.44 -20.91
CA ALA A 93 23.29 -7.71 -21.51
C ALA A 93 23.92 -8.92 -20.81
N LEU A 94 25.24 -8.90 -20.60
CA LEU A 94 25.97 -9.97 -19.92
C LEU A 94 25.54 -10.13 -18.45
N ALA A 95 25.34 -9.02 -17.73
CA ALA A 95 24.84 -9.05 -16.36
C ALA A 95 23.43 -9.67 -16.29
N PHE A 96 22.57 -9.36 -17.25
CA PHE A 96 21.25 -9.98 -17.37
C PHE A 96 21.34 -11.48 -17.68
N GLU A 97 22.18 -11.89 -18.64
CA GLU A 97 22.41 -13.30 -18.95
C GLU A 97 22.86 -14.10 -17.74
N ASN A 98 23.77 -13.54 -16.92
CA ASN A 98 24.19 -14.13 -15.66
C ASN A 98 23.01 -14.28 -14.68
N LEU A 99 22.16 -13.25 -14.57
CA LEU A 99 20.97 -13.30 -13.73
C LEU A 99 19.97 -14.39 -14.17
N THR A 100 19.92 -14.73 -15.46
CA THR A 100 19.07 -15.83 -15.95
C THR A 100 19.58 -17.23 -15.61
N GLN A 101 20.82 -17.39 -15.14
CA GLN A 101 21.39 -18.70 -14.78
C GLN A 101 20.83 -19.27 -13.48
N ARG A 102 20.05 -18.48 -12.72
CA ARG A 102 19.40 -18.91 -11.48
C ARG A 102 17.91 -18.60 -11.47
N LYS A 103 17.21 -19.23 -10.54
CA LYS A 103 15.82 -18.86 -10.24
C LYS A 103 15.79 -17.49 -9.55
N ALA A 104 15.05 -16.55 -10.12
CA ALA A 104 14.80 -15.26 -9.48
C ALA A 104 14.07 -15.44 -8.14
N LEU A 105 14.57 -14.77 -7.11
CA LEU A 105 14.06 -14.77 -5.74
C LEU A 105 13.01 -13.67 -5.56
N MET A 106 12.52 -13.55 -4.33
CA MET A 106 11.65 -12.45 -3.90
C MET A 106 12.48 -11.38 -3.17
N PHE A 107 11.95 -10.16 -3.09
CA PHE A 107 12.56 -9.07 -2.32
C PHE A 107 12.39 -9.22 -0.81
N LEU A 108 11.50 -10.12 -0.37
CA LEU A 108 11.46 -10.63 1.00
C LEU A 108 11.83 -12.09 1.01
N ALA A 109 12.50 -12.51 2.08
CA ALA A 109 12.91 -13.88 2.25
C ALA A 109 11.71 -14.80 2.45
N GLU A 110 11.84 -16.05 2.03
CA GLU A 110 10.80 -17.06 2.21
C GLU A 110 10.44 -17.23 3.69
N ARG A 111 11.46 -17.31 4.56
CA ARG A 111 11.26 -17.38 6.01
C ARG A 111 10.40 -16.22 6.53
N ARG A 112 10.71 -14.99 6.13
CA ARG A 112 9.96 -13.78 6.54
C ARG A 112 8.50 -13.83 6.09
N LEU A 113 8.24 -14.25 4.84
CA LEU A 113 6.88 -14.38 4.30
C LEU A 113 6.05 -15.45 5.03
N ARG A 114 6.68 -16.53 5.50
CA ARG A 114 6.03 -17.64 6.20
C ARG A 114 5.84 -17.42 7.70
N THR A 115 6.56 -16.47 8.29
CA THR A 115 6.63 -16.24 9.75
C THR A 115 5.24 -16.19 10.41
N MET A 116 4.35 -15.28 9.99
CA MET A 116 3.01 -15.16 10.57
C MET A 116 2.21 -16.46 10.47
N ALA A 117 2.24 -17.13 9.30
CA ALA A 117 1.46 -18.33 9.05
C ALA A 117 1.97 -19.52 9.91
N TYR A 118 3.28 -19.66 10.06
CA TYR A 118 3.88 -20.78 10.79
C TYR A 118 3.76 -20.57 12.29
N THR A 119 4.04 -19.37 12.80
CA THR A 119 3.87 -19.06 14.23
C THR A 119 2.41 -19.20 14.66
N SER A 120 1.45 -18.72 13.85
CA SER A 120 0.02 -18.86 14.18
C SER A 120 -0.53 -20.28 14.10
N SER A 121 0.16 -21.19 13.41
CA SER A 121 -0.22 -22.61 13.30
C SER A 121 0.61 -23.54 14.20
N GLY A 122 1.45 -22.99 15.09
CA GLY A 122 2.29 -23.78 16.00
C GLY A 122 3.49 -24.46 15.31
N ARG A 123 3.83 -24.06 14.09
CA ARG A 123 4.92 -24.60 13.27
C ARG A 123 6.16 -23.69 13.25
N ALA A 124 6.43 -22.99 14.35
CA ALA A 124 7.52 -22.01 14.40
C ALA A 124 8.90 -22.65 14.10
N ASN A 125 9.13 -23.88 14.56
CA ASN A 125 10.37 -24.62 14.32
C ASN A 125 10.63 -24.90 12.83
N ASP A 126 9.59 -24.95 11.99
CA ASP A 126 9.75 -25.17 10.55
C ASP A 126 10.37 -23.95 9.85
N LEU A 127 10.39 -22.78 10.49
CA LEU A 127 11.02 -21.57 9.93
C LEU A 127 12.54 -21.71 9.80
N ASP A 128 13.17 -22.50 10.69
CA ASP A 128 14.63 -22.68 10.69
C ASP A 128 15.13 -23.37 9.41
N GLY A 129 14.28 -24.18 8.77
CA GLY A 129 14.57 -24.83 7.49
C GLY A 129 14.40 -23.93 6.26
N LEU A 130 13.88 -22.71 6.42
CA LEU A 130 13.65 -21.78 5.31
C LEU A 130 14.81 -20.80 5.16
N SER A 131 15.10 -20.44 3.91
CA SER A 131 16.16 -19.49 3.57
C SER A 131 15.79 -18.05 3.94
N ASP A 132 16.78 -17.32 4.42
CA ASP A 132 16.74 -15.86 4.64
C ASP A 132 17.28 -15.06 3.45
N LEU A 133 17.70 -15.72 2.36
CA LEU A 133 18.19 -15.04 1.16
C LEU A 133 17.06 -14.38 0.36
N THR A 134 17.34 -13.18 -0.14
CA THR A 134 16.47 -12.39 -1.00
C THR A 134 17.15 -12.06 -2.32
N GLU A 135 16.38 -11.56 -3.28
CA GLU A 135 16.89 -11.08 -4.56
C GLU A 135 17.93 -9.94 -4.39
N LEU A 136 17.82 -9.13 -3.32
CA LEU A 136 18.73 -8.00 -3.05
C LEU A 136 20.06 -8.44 -2.41
N ASP A 137 20.18 -9.70 -2.01
CA ASP A 137 21.44 -10.27 -1.50
C ASP A 137 22.31 -10.85 -2.62
N MET A 138 21.75 -10.93 -3.84
CA MET A 138 22.40 -11.65 -4.93
C MET A 138 23.44 -10.77 -5.64
N PRO A 139 24.68 -11.26 -5.82
CA PRO A 139 25.75 -10.46 -6.42
C PRO A 139 25.52 -10.15 -7.90
N ASP A 140 24.86 -11.05 -8.64
CA ASP A 140 24.50 -10.85 -10.04
C ASP A 140 23.47 -9.74 -10.24
N ARG A 141 22.52 -9.61 -9.31
CA ARG A 141 21.54 -8.53 -9.26
C ARG A 141 22.24 -7.19 -9.00
N ARG A 142 23.21 -7.18 -8.09
CA ARG A 142 24.03 -5.99 -7.81
C ARG A 142 24.89 -5.59 -9.00
N GLU A 143 25.47 -6.55 -9.71
CA GLU A 143 26.21 -6.30 -10.95
C GLU A 143 25.33 -5.73 -12.06
N LEU A 144 24.09 -6.23 -12.21
CA LEU A 144 23.13 -5.67 -13.16
C LEU A 144 22.82 -4.21 -12.86
N ASP A 145 22.55 -3.89 -11.60
CA ASP A 145 22.26 -2.52 -11.18
C ASP A 145 23.48 -1.58 -11.37
N ASP A 146 24.70 -2.07 -11.11
CA ASP A 146 25.94 -1.32 -11.38
C ASP A 146 26.15 -1.07 -12.88
N ALA A 147 25.91 -2.08 -13.71
CA ALA A 147 26.02 -1.97 -15.16
C ALA A 147 25.02 -0.95 -15.74
N VAL A 148 23.78 -0.94 -15.24
CA VAL A 148 22.75 0.02 -15.66
C VAL A 148 23.11 1.44 -15.23
N LEU A 149 23.61 1.63 -14.00
CA LEU A 149 24.07 2.93 -13.52
C LEU A 149 25.25 3.47 -14.34
N GLN A 150 26.21 2.61 -14.68
CA GLN A 150 27.31 2.99 -15.55
C GLN A 150 26.80 3.40 -16.94
N MET A 151 25.87 2.63 -17.50
CA MET A 151 25.29 2.90 -18.82
C MET A 151 24.59 4.26 -18.90
N ILE A 152 23.95 4.71 -17.82
CA ILE A 152 23.30 6.03 -17.76
C ILE A 152 24.24 7.19 -17.39
N GLY A 153 25.54 6.93 -17.24
CA GLY A 153 26.57 7.96 -17.03
C GLY A 153 27.00 8.19 -15.58
N VAL A 154 26.74 7.26 -14.67
CA VAL A 154 27.32 7.32 -13.31
C VAL A 154 28.73 6.72 -13.34
N ASP A 155 29.72 7.55 -13.68
CA ASP A 155 31.10 7.10 -13.96
C ASP A 155 31.83 6.60 -12.70
N SER A 156 31.64 7.27 -11.57
CA SER A 156 32.29 6.89 -10.31
C SER A 156 31.76 5.56 -9.79
N SER A 157 32.62 4.55 -9.73
CA SER A 157 32.27 3.24 -9.16
C SER A 157 31.81 3.38 -7.71
N GLN A 158 32.50 4.17 -6.90
CA GLN A 158 32.08 4.43 -5.51
C GLN A 158 30.66 4.99 -5.46
N ARG A 159 30.34 5.98 -6.31
CA ARG A 159 29.00 6.57 -6.34
C ARG A 159 27.93 5.56 -6.73
N ARG A 160 28.22 4.65 -7.67
CA ARG A 160 27.28 3.59 -8.04
C ARG A 160 27.00 2.66 -6.88
N GLN A 161 28.03 2.28 -6.12
CA GLN A 161 27.88 1.41 -4.95
C GLN A 161 27.01 2.08 -3.87
N GLU A 162 27.28 3.34 -3.56
CA GLU A 162 26.46 4.13 -2.61
C GLU A 162 24.99 4.18 -3.02
N LEU A 163 24.71 4.45 -4.30
CA LEU A 163 23.35 4.51 -4.83
C LEU A 163 22.64 3.16 -4.76
N ILE A 164 23.36 2.06 -5.04
CA ILE A 164 22.80 0.71 -4.95
C ILE A 164 22.50 0.35 -3.50
N ASP A 165 23.40 0.68 -2.56
CA ASP A 165 23.22 0.38 -1.15
C ASP A 165 22.01 1.17 -0.58
N GLU A 166 21.88 2.45 -0.92
CA GLU A 166 20.72 3.28 -0.58
C GLU A 166 19.42 2.70 -1.17
N LEU A 167 19.45 2.33 -2.45
CA LEU A 167 18.32 1.72 -3.14
C LEU A 167 17.90 0.41 -2.48
N TYR A 168 18.85 -0.45 -2.13
CA TYR A 168 18.56 -1.75 -1.54
C TYR A 168 18.04 -1.59 -0.11
N SER A 169 18.56 -0.65 0.66
CA SER A 169 18.01 -0.30 1.98
C SER A 169 16.54 0.13 1.84
N TYR A 170 16.27 1.06 0.94
CA TYR A 170 14.91 1.53 0.68
C TYR A 170 13.97 0.40 0.27
N LEU A 171 14.38 -0.46 -0.68
CA LEU A 171 13.54 -1.57 -1.15
C LEU A 171 13.25 -2.57 -0.03
N ARG A 172 14.22 -2.89 0.84
CA ARG A 172 14.01 -3.78 1.99
C ARG A 172 12.97 -3.20 2.95
N GLU A 173 13.14 -1.94 3.33
CA GLU A 173 12.21 -1.24 4.21
C GLU A 173 10.81 -1.15 3.60
N PHE A 174 10.73 -0.81 2.32
CA PHE A 174 9.47 -0.70 1.59
C PHE A 174 8.68 -2.01 1.61
N PHE A 175 9.33 -3.13 1.24
CA PHE A 175 8.64 -4.42 1.22
C PHE A 175 8.32 -4.94 2.63
N GLU A 176 9.17 -4.68 3.62
CA GLU A 176 8.87 -5.03 5.01
C GLU A 176 7.65 -4.25 5.53
N ALA A 177 7.58 -2.95 5.26
CA ALA A 177 6.43 -2.11 5.64
C ALA A 177 5.13 -2.60 4.98
N ILE A 178 5.18 -2.98 3.70
CA ILE A 178 4.06 -3.62 3.00
C ILE A 178 3.64 -4.90 3.73
N ARG A 179 4.60 -5.78 4.04
CA ARG A 179 4.29 -7.06 4.67
C ARG A 179 3.68 -6.90 6.05
N GLN A 180 4.16 -5.96 6.85
CA GLN A 180 3.57 -5.64 8.16
C GLN A 180 2.15 -5.12 8.04
N LYS A 181 1.85 -4.30 7.02
CA LYS A 181 0.50 -3.82 6.73
C LYS A 181 -0.44 -4.98 6.38
N GLU A 182 0.03 -5.95 5.60
CA GLU A 182 -0.71 -7.18 5.30
C GLU A 182 -1.03 -7.99 6.55
N GLU A 183 -0.03 -8.21 7.41
CA GLU A 183 -0.17 -8.98 8.64
C GLU A 183 -1.21 -8.34 9.57
N LYS A 184 -1.17 -7.00 9.71
CA LYS A 184 -2.20 -6.23 10.42
C LYS A 184 -3.58 -6.40 9.79
N ALA A 185 -3.69 -6.36 8.46
CA ALA A 185 -4.95 -6.57 7.78
C ALA A 185 -5.52 -7.98 8.00
N ILE A 186 -4.67 -9.02 8.01
CA ILE A 186 -5.07 -10.39 8.32
C ILE A 186 -5.56 -10.50 9.76
N ILE A 187 -4.84 -9.91 10.73
CA ILE A 187 -5.27 -9.88 12.14
C ILE A 187 -6.64 -9.20 12.25
N ASN A 188 -6.81 -8.03 11.65
CA ASN A 188 -8.07 -7.29 11.69
C ASN A 188 -9.23 -8.09 11.07
N LYS A 189 -8.99 -8.75 9.94
CA LYS A 189 -9.99 -9.63 9.29
C LYS A 189 -10.37 -10.81 10.20
N ASN A 190 -9.40 -11.44 10.85
CA ASN A 190 -9.65 -12.54 11.78
C ASN A 190 -10.41 -12.10 13.03
N MET A 191 -10.09 -10.93 13.57
CA MET A 191 -10.80 -10.33 14.71
C MET A 191 -12.24 -9.94 14.34
N ALA A 192 -12.45 -9.35 13.16
CA ALA A 192 -13.78 -9.01 12.66
C ALA A 192 -14.64 -10.26 12.45
N ARG A 193 -14.08 -11.36 11.92
CA ARG A 193 -14.80 -12.64 11.76
C ARG A 193 -15.23 -13.26 13.09
N ARG A 194 -14.45 -13.05 14.15
CA ARG A 194 -14.73 -13.60 15.50
C ARG A 194 -15.75 -12.78 16.28
N ARG A 195 -15.97 -11.51 15.94
CA ARG A 195 -17.00 -10.68 16.58
C ARG A 195 -18.35 -10.98 15.93
N GLU A 196 -19.37 -11.22 16.75
CA GLU A 196 -20.76 -11.17 16.28
C GLU A 196 -21.01 -9.83 15.57
N ARG A 197 -21.98 -9.83 14.64
CA ARG A 197 -22.31 -8.72 13.74
C ARG A 197 -22.22 -7.37 14.47
N ILE A 198 -21.13 -6.65 14.26
CA ILE A 198 -20.86 -5.37 14.94
C ILE A 198 -22.04 -4.45 14.66
N ARG A 199 -22.75 -4.04 15.71
CA ARG A 199 -23.92 -3.18 15.56
C ARG A 199 -23.43 -1.74 15.38
N PRO A 200 -24.18 -0.88 14.67
CA PRO A 200 -23.86 0.55 14.57
C PRO A 200 -23.60 1.21 15.94
N ALA A 201 -24.29 0.77 16.99
CA ALA A 201 -24.08 1.22 18.36
C ALA A 201 -22.67 0.92 18.90
N ASP A 202 -22.09 -0.23 18.54
CA ASP A 202 -20.74 -0.63 18.98
C ASP A 202 -19.67 0.24 18.31
N ILE A 203 -19.88 0.61 17.03
CA ILE A 203 -19.02 1.54 16.30
C ILE A 203 -19.12 2.94 16.90
N ALA A 204 -20.35 3.43 17.14
CA ALA A 204 -20.57 4.74 17.75
C ALA A 204 -19.93 4.83 19.15
N ALA A 205 -20.02 3.78 19.96
CA ALA A 205 -19.37 3.72 21.26
C ALA A 205 -17.83 3.74 21.15
N GLN A 206 -17.25 3.01 20.20
CA GLN A 206 -15.80 3.02 19.97
C GLN A 206 -15.30 4.38 19.48
N ILE A 207 -15.99 5.01 18.53
CA ILE A 207 -15.65 6.35 18.03
C ILE A 207 -15.76 7.36 19.17
N ARG A 208 -16.87 7.36 19.93
CA ARG A 208 -17.06 8.26 21.07
C ARG A 208 -15.94 8.08 22.10
N LYS A 209 -15.54 6.84 22.39
CA LYS A 209 -14.42 6.55 23.29
C LYS A 209 -13.09 7.11 22.75
N ALA A 210 -12.79 6.86 21.48
CA ALA A 210 -11.55 7.33 20.85
C ALA A 210 -11.47 8.86 20.81
N ILE A 211 -12.57 9.56 20.51
CA ILE A 211 -12.64 11.03 20.56
C ILE A 211 -12.47 11.50 22.01
N SER A 212 -13.15 10.87 22.97
CA SER A 212 -13.02 11.24 24.39
C SER A 212 -11.59 11.08 24.94
N GLU A 213 -10.81 10.16 24.41
CA GLU A 213 -9.44 9.88 24.86
C GLU A 213 -8.40 10.76 24.15
N ASN A 214 -8.57 11.02 22.84
CA ASN A 214 -7.55 11.68 22.02
C ASN A 214 -7.87 13.14 21.68
N GLU A 215 -9.16 13.47 21.54
CA GLU A 215 -9.64 14.78 21.06
C GLU A 215 -10.91 15.21 21.84
N PRO A 216 -10.84 15.32 23.18
CA PRO A 216 -12.02 15.52 24.03
C PRO A 216 -12.78 16.81 23.70
N ASP A 217 -12.09 17.83 23.17
CA ASP A 217 -12.65 19.12 22.78
C ASP A 217 -13.69 19.01 21.65
N LEU A 218 -13.70 17.90 20.89
CA LEU A 218 -14.73 17.64 19.88
C LEU A 218 -16.05 17.12 20.47
N LEU A 219 -16.05 16.69 21.73
CA LEU A 219 -17.25 16.21 22.44
C LEU A 219 -17.88 17.32 23.28
N CYS A 220 -18.47 18.31 22.61
CA CYS A 220 -19.22 19.36 23.30
C CYS A 220 -20.57 18.83 23.80
N GLN A 221 -20.81 18.89 25.10
CA GLN A 221 -22.14 18.67 25.68
C GLN A 221 -22.94 19.97 25.65
N TYR A 222 -24.20 19.90 25.20
CA TYR A 222 -25.08 21.05 25.04
C TYR A 222 -25.13 21.92 26.32
N ASP A 223 -25.39 21.30 27.48
CA ASP A 223 -25.62 22.01 28.73
C ASP A 223 -24.41 22.69 29.35
N SER A 224 -23.20 22.21 29.03
CA SER A 224 -21.96 22.72 29.63
C SER A 224 -21.11 23.54 28.67
N HIS A 225 -21.25 23.33 27.36
CA HIS A 225 -20.43 23.99 26.34
C HIS A 225 -21.20 25.05 25.56
N PHE A 226 -22.53 24.95 25.47
CA PHE A 226 -23.36 25.87 24.68
C PHE A 226 -24.29 26.73 25.53
N LEU A 227 -24.59 26.33 26.77
CA LEU A 227 -25.40 27.11 27.70
C LEU A 227 -24.52 27.90 28.68
N ASP A 228 -24.54 29.22 28.55
CA ASP A 228 -23.93 30.13 29.52
C ASP A 228 -24.89 30.33 30.71
N LYS A 229 -24.74 29.48 31.73
CA LYS A 229 -25.58 29.53 32.95
C LYS A 229 -25.36 30.77 33.82
N SER A 230 -24.39 31.62 33.47
CA SER A 230 -24.18 32.91 34.16
C SER A 230 -25.11 34.01 33.66
N ARG A 231 -25.74 33.82 32.49
CA ARG A 231 -26.72 34.74 31.92
C ARG A 231 -28.11 34.45 32.47
N PRO A 232 -29.02 35.45 32.50
CA PRO A 232 -30.42 35.21 32.84
C PRO A 232 -31.02 34.20 31.86
N PHE A 233 -31.61 33.13 32.38
CA PHE A 233 -32.37 32.15 31.60
C PHE A 233 -33.69 31.86 32.31
N ASP A 234 -34.73 31.64 31.51
CA ASP A 234 -36.02 31.19 31.99
C ASP A 234 -36.04 29.66 31.96
N THR A 235 -36.41 29.04 33.09
CA THR A 235 -36.63 27.60 33.16
C THR A 235 -38.12 27.34 33.10
N TYR A 236 -38.55 26.55 32.14
CA TYR A 236 -39.94 26.13 32.01
C TYR A 236 -40.03 24.64 32.31
N ASP A 237 -40.67 24.29 33.42
CA ASP A 237 -40.97 22.90 33.74
C ASP A 237 -42.07 22.40 32.80
N LEU A 238 -41.69 21.52 31.88
CA LEU A 238 -42.64 20.80 31.06
C LEU A 238 -43.24 19.65 31.89
N PRO A 239 -44.57 19.48 31.89
CA PRO A 239 -45.18 18.36 32.59
C PRO A 239 -44.75 17.03 31.97
N ALA A 240 -44.40 16.05 32.81
CA ALA A 240 -43.97 14.72 32.37
C ALA A 240 -45.07 13.94 31.60
N GLU A 241 -46.33 14.33 31.79
CA GLU A 241 -47.52 13.75 31.15
C GLU A 241 -48.49 14.87 30.71
N GLY A 242 -49.07 14.76 29.53
CA GLY A 242 -50.08 15.69 29.02
C GLY A 242 -50.11 15.75 27.48
N GLU A 243 -51.23 16.20 26.92
CA GLU A 243 -51.34 16.47 25.48
C GLU A 243 -50.89 17.89 25.18
N ALA A 244 -49.97 18.04 24.23
CA ALA A 244 -49.58 19.33 23.68
C ALA A 244 -50.70 19.84 22.75
N LYS A 245 -51.29 20.99 23.08
CA LYS A 245 -52.32 21.63 22.24
C LYS A 245 -51.87 23.01 21.80
N PRO A 246 -52.08 23.38 20.52
CA PRO A 246 -51.90 24.75 20.08
C PRO A 246 -52.73 25.71 20.95
N TYR A 247 -52.12 26.81 21.37
CA TYR A 247 -52.73 27.84 22.21
C TYR A 247 -52.48 29.22 21.59
N SER A 248 -53.50 30.06 21.60
CA SER A 248 -53.44 31.45 21.15
C SER A 248 -54.41 32.27 21.98
N ASP A 249 -53.98 33.47 22.39
CA ASP A 249 -54.84 34.46 23.05
C ASP A 249 -54.48 35.89 22.62
N MET A 250 -55.12 36.90 23.22
CA MET A 250 -54.90 38.30 22.88
C MET A 250 -53.48 38.81 23.16
N LEU A 251 -52.68 38.10 23.96
CA LEU A 251 -51.32 38.48 24.33
C LEU A 251 -50.25 37.58 23.68
N VAL A 252 -50.63 36.37 23.22
CA VAL A 252 -49.71 35.39 22.64
C VAL A 252 -50.30 34.82 21.35
N THR A 253 -49.68 35.16 20.22
CA THR A 253 -50.16 34.77 18.88
C THR A 253 -49.91 33.31 18.54
N GLN A 254 -48.84 32.69 19.06
CA GLN A 254 -48.55 31.26 18.88
C GLN A 254 -47.86 30.68 20.11
N ALA A 255 -48.53 29.74 20.78
CA ALA A 255 -47.97 28.97 21.89
C ALA A 255 -48.45 27.52 21.86
N VAL A 256 -47.82 26.68 22.67
CA VAL A 256 -48.24 25.30 22.92
C VAL A 256 -48.53 25.17 24.41
N LYS A 257 -49.76 24.78 24.76
CA LYS A 257 -50.18 24.56 26.14
C LYS A 257 -50.25 23.07 26.42
N PHE A 258 -49.65 22.66 27.53
CA PHE A 258 -49.75 21.30 28.04
C PHE A 258 -50.84 21.26 29.12
N THR A 259 -51.92 20.53 28.89
CA THR A 259 -52.99 20.33 29.88
C THR A 259 -52.87 18.97 30.52
N LYS A 260 -52.70 18.90 31.85
CA LYS A 260 -52.80 17.65 32.60
C LYS A 260 -54.25 17.15 32.48
N GLY A 261 -54.44 15.95 31.92
CA GLY A 261 -55.77 15.38 31.67
C GLY A 261 -56.63 15.40 32.93
N ALA A 262 -57.92 15.75 32.78
CA ALA A 262 -58.87 15.69 33.88
C ALA A 262 -58.86 14.28 34.48
N LYS A 263 -58.73 14.18 35.81
CA LYS A 263 -58.90 12.91 36.51
C LYS A 263 -60.29 12.36 36.17
N THR A 264 -60.35 11.27 35.42
CA THR A 264 -61.47 10.33 35.44
C THR A 264 -61.66 9.78 36.84
#